data_AF-M7W265-F1
#
_entry.id   AF-M7W265-F1
#
_cell.length_a   1.000
_cell.length_b   1.000
_cell.length_c   1.000
_cell.angle_alpha   90.00
_cell.angle_beta   90.00
_cell.angle_gamma   90.00
#
_symmetry.space_group_name_H-M   'P 1'
#
loop_
_entity.id
_entity.type
_entity.pdbx_description
1 polymer ?
#
loop_
_entity_poly.entity_id
_entity_poly.type
_entity_poly.pdbx_seq_one_letter_code
_entity_poly.pdbx_strand_id
1 'polypeptide(L)'
;MNHYIYKKQVYNLRVNPAKRTPKFIQESFNSQYKELLNTSNEIIQILTLLKDNLCSIYSLINDYDRSEYINVISDISEIIKIFLNINKTIISNDSYMLSKFVNDCLKIITVDKDLWMKYPLMKFLALYVINISEVNDDLIIENMEMVTKLLNKWNEIQKRNNELLNQDSSTEEIDLSLLDLSNSEN
;
A
#
# COMPACT_ATOMS: atom_id res chain seq x y z
N MET A 1 -67.88 -17.15 -40.22
CA MET A 1 -67.49 -15.95 -39.43
C MET A 1 -66.98 -16.45 -38.08
N ASN A 2 -65.68 -16.69 -37.95
CA ASN A 2 -65.08 -17.26 -36.74
C ASN A 2 -64.66 -16.13 -35.78
N HIS A 3 -65.38 -15.99 -34.67
CA HIS A 3 -64.97 -15.12 -33.56
C HIS A 3 -63.94 -15.87 -32.70
N TYR A 4 -62.66 -15.53 -32.86
CA TYR A 4 -61.64 -15.92 -31.90
C TYR A 4 -61.71 -14.98 -30.70
N ILE A 5 -62.20 -15.49 -29.57
CA ILE A 5 -62.13 -14.82 -28.27
C ILE A 5 -60.70 -14.98 -27.76
N TYR A 6 -59.88 -13.93 -27.89
CA TYR A 6 -58.58 -13.87 -27.21
C TYR A 6 -58.81 -13.71 -25.70
N LYS A 7 -58.67 -14.81 -24.95
CA LYS A 7 -58.53 -14.74 -23.48
C LYS A 7 -57.24 -14.00 -23.16
N LYS A 8 -57.35 -12.77 -22.64
CA LYS A 8 -56.24 -11.98 -22.12
C LYS A 8 -55.63 -12.73 -20.92
N GLN A 9 -54.50 -13.40 -21.13
CA GLN A 9 -53.70 -13.97 -20.04
C GLN A 9 -53.13 -12.80 -19.23
N VAL A 10 -53.67 -12.58 -18.04
CA VAL A 10 -53.08 -11.67 -17.05
C VAL A 10 -51.90 -12.40 -16.45
N TYR A 11 -50.71 -12.16 -17.00
CA TYR A 11 -49.47 -12.53 -16.32
C TYR A 11 -49.36 -11.66 -15.09
N ASN A 12 -49.65 -12.22 -13.92
CA ASN A 12 -49.20 -11.65 -12.66
C ASN A 12 -47.67 -11.77 -12.64
N LEU A 13 -46.98 -10.77 -13.19
CA LEU A 13 -45.57 -10.57 -12.90
C LEU A 13 -45.47 -10.48 -11.37
N ARG A 14 -44.78 -11.45 -10.75
CA ARG A 14 -44.40 -11.34 -9.35
C ARG A 14 -43.73 -9.99 -9.20
N VAL A 15 -44.32 -9.13 -8.37
CA VAL A 15 -43.73 -7.85 -7.99
C VAL A 15 -42.34 -8.19 -7.47
N ASN A 16 -41.32 -7.78 -8.23
CA ASN A 16 -39.93 -7.97 -7.84
C ASN A 16 -39.78 -7.33 -6.45
N PRO A 17 -39.38 -8.05 -5.40
CA PRO A 17 -39.20 -7.44 -4.10
C PRO A 17 -38.21 -6.28 -4.28
N ALA A 18 -38.55 -5.12 -3.71
CA ALA A 18 -37.75 -3.90 -3.83
C ALA A 18 -36.26 -4.24 -3.80
N LYS A 19 -35.52 -3.83 -4.84
CA LYS A 19 -34.07 -4.03 -5.01
C LYS A 19 -33.40 -3.93 -3.64
N ARG A 20 -33.11 -5.07 -3.02
CA ARG A 20 -32.34 -5.09 -1.77
C ARG A 20 -30.96 -4.59 -2.16
N THR A 21 -30.61 -3.38 -1.76
CA THR A 21 -29.21 -2.96 -1.75
C THR A 21 -28.44 -4.02 -0.94
N PRO A 22 -27.38 -4.62 -1.48
CA PRO A 22 -26.66 -5.65 -0.76
C PRO A 22 -26.02 -5.01 0.48
N LYS A 23 -26.53 -5.33 1.68
CA LYS A 23 -25.96 -4.87 2.96
C LYS A 23 -24.46 -5.17 3.08
N PHE A 24 -23.99 -6.24 2.44
CA PHE A 24 -22.59 -6.67 2.44
C PHE A 24 -21.61 -5.68 1.80
N ILE A 25 -22.05 -4.84 0.86
CA ILE A 25 -21.14 -3.88 0.20
C ILE A 25 -20.79 -2.73 1.15
N GLN A 26 -21.77 -2.23 1.92
CA GLN A 26 -21.62 -1.03 2.73
C GLN A 26 -20.74 -1.26 3.98
N GLU A 27 -20.79 -2.46 4.57
CA GLU A 27 -19.88 -2.84 5.66
C GLU A 27 -18.44 -3.02 5.18
N SER A 28 -18.24 -3.59 3.97
CA SER A 28 -16.91 -3.76 3.39
C SER A 28 -16.25 -2.42 3.04
N PHE A 29 -17.01 -1.47 2.50
CA PHE A 29 -16.51 -0.15 2.13
C PHE A 29 -16.04 0.64 3.36
N ASN A 30 -16.84 0.63 4.43
CA ASN A 30 -16.45 1.26 5.70
C ASN A 30 -15.22 0.61 6.33
N SER A 31 -15.06 -0.71 6.20
CA SER A 31 -13.86 -1.40 6.71
C SER A 31 -12.59 -1.03 5.95
N GLN A 32 -12.67 -0.85 4.63
CA GLN A 32 -11.51 -0.53 3.80
C GLN A 32 -11.01 0.90 4.00
N TYR A 33 -11.91 1.89 4.15
CA TYR A 33 -11.53 3.27 4.49
C TYR A 33 -10.94 3.35 5.90
N LYS A 34 -11.42 2.54 6.83
CA LYS A 34 -10.85 2.43 8.18
C LYS A 34 -9.45 1.83 8.15
N GLU A 35 -9.21 0.79 7.35
CA GLU A 35 -7.87 0.22 7.20
C GLU A 35 -6.91 1.22 6.55
N LEU A 36 -7.35 1.92 5.51
CA LEU A 36 -6.59 2.98 4.85
C LEU A 36 -6.19 4.09 5.85
N LEU A 37 -7.12 4.53 6.70
CA LEU A 37 -6.87 5.51 7.75
C LEU A 37 -5.87 5.01 8.80
N ASN A 38 -6.00 3.76 9.23
CA ASN A 38 -5.09 3.17 10.21
C ASN A 38 -3.66 3.07 9.66
N THR A 39 -3.50 2.58 8.42
CA THR A 39 -2.18 2.50 7.77
C THR A 39 -1.58 3.88 7.53
N SER A 40 -2.40 4.87 7.16
CA SER A 40 -1.97 6.27 7.05
C SER A 40 -1.42 6.81 8.38
N ASN A 41 -2.09 6.54 9.50
CA ASN A 41 -1.60 6.92 10.84
C ASN A 41 -0.29 6.22 11.22
N GLU A 42 -0.13 4.94 10.88
CA GLU A 42 1.10 4.18 11.10
C GLU A 42 2.29 4.81 10.34
N ILE A 43 2.08 5.21 9.09
CA ILE A 43 3.09 5.91 8.28
C ILE A 43 3.52 7.21 8.95
N ILE A 44 2.58 8.03 9.42
CA ILE A 44 2.89 9.29 10.11
C ILE A 44 3.78 9.05 11.33
N GLN A 45 3.46 8.04 12.15
CA GLN A 45 4.24 7.71 13.35
C GLN A 45 5.67 7.31 12.99
N ILE A 46 5.84 6.41 12.02
CA ILE A 46 7.15 5.91 11.58
C ILE A 46 7.98 7.03 10.97
N LEU A 47 7.40 7.85 10.11
CA LEU A 47 8.09 8.97 9.48
C LEU A 47 8.48 10.05 10.49
N THR A 48 7.64 10.29 11.50
CA THR A 48 7.98 11.23 12.58
C THR A 48 9.19 10.73 13.37
N LEU A 49 9.19 9.45 13.76
CA LEU A 49 10.31 8.83 14.46
C LEU A 49 11.59 8.84 13.61
N LEU A 50 11.48 8.55 12.31
CA LEU A 50 12.60 8.62 11.39
C LEU A 50 13.16 10.05 11.31
N LYS A 51 12.31 11.05 11.14
CA LYS A 51 12.71 12.46 11.10
C LYS A 51 13.44 12.87 12.38
N ASP A 52 12.92 12.51 13.54
CA ASP A 52 13.51 12.89 14.83
C ASP A 52 14.88 12.23 15.02
N ASN A 53 15.00 10.95 14.64
CA ASN A 53 16.29 10.26 14.61
C ASN A 53 17.27 10.95 13.66
N LEU A 54 16.82 11.32 12.45
CA LEU A 54 17.67 11.99 11.50
C LEU A 54 18.16 13.34 12.05
N CYS A 55 17.26 14.16 12.59
CA CYS A 55 17.60 15.44 13.22
C CYS A 55 18.60 15.29 14.38
N SER A 56 18.52 14.21 15.17
CA SER A 56 19.43 13.99 16.29
C SER A 56 20.87 13.67 15.85
N ILE A 57 21.03 12.98 14.72
CA ILE A 57 22.33 12.58 14.17
C ILE A 57 22.91 13.69 13.27
N TYR A 58 22.09 14.66 12.85
CA TYR A 58 22.45 15.72 11.92
C TYR A 58 23.76 16.46 12.27
N SER A 59 24.00 16.73 13.55
CA SER A 59 25.21 17.42 14.03
C SER A 59 26.50 16.62 13.85
N LEU A 60 26.39 15.29 13.67
CA LEU A 60 27.51 14.36 13.52
C LEU A 60 27.87 14.10 12.06
N ILE A 61 27.13 14.69 11.11
CA ILE A 61 27.31 14.44 9.67
C ILE A 61 28.35 15.38 9.09
N ASN A 62 29.21 14.84 8.23
CA ASN A 62 30.22 15.57 7.48
C ASN A 62 29.58 16.63 6.57
N ASP A 63 30.25 17.77 6.38
CA ASP A 63 29.69 18.90 5.63
C ASP A 63 29.24 18.56 4.20
N TYR A 64 29.90 17.58 3.56
CA TYR A 64 29.56 17.13 2.20
C TYR A 64 28.18 16.46 2.12
N ASP A 65 27.82 15.64 3.11
CA ASP A 65 26.57 14.86 3.12
C ASP A 65 25.38 15.63 3.74
N ARG A 66 25.63 16.77 4.38
CA ARG A 66 24.58 17.57 5.05
C ARG A 66 23.47 18.02 4.11
N SER A 67 23.81 18.35 2.86
CA SER A 67 22.82 18.87 1.89
C SER A 67 21.77 17.81 1.50
N GLU A 68 22.21 16.61 1.17
CA GLU A 68 21.34 15.48 0.86
C GLU A 68 20.47 15.11 2.07
N TYR A 69 21.07 15.13 3.26
CA TYR A 69 20.37 14.83 4.49
C TYR A 69 19.26 15.84 4.84
N ILE A 70 19.50 17.14 4.60
CA ILE A 70 18.48 18.18 4.75
C ILE A 70 17.33 17.94 3.77
N ASN A 71 17.64 17.57 2.53
CA ASN A 71 16.62 17.28 1.53
C ASN A 71 15.72 16.11 1.97
N VAL A 72 16.32 15.02 2.45
CA VAL A 72 15.55 13.87 2.98
C VAL A 72 14.67 14.27 4.16
N ILE A 73 15.18 15.06 5.12
CA ILE A 73 14.37 15.56 6.25
C ILE A 73 13.21 16.44 5.75
N SER A 74 13.46 17.27 4.75
CA SER A 74 12.44 18.12 4.13
C SER A 74 11.35 17.28 3.47
N ASP A 75 11.73 16.30 2.66
CA ASP A 75 10.79 15.40 1.97
C ASP A 75 9.96 14.60 2.97
N ILE A 76 10.57 14.07 4.03
CA ILE A 76 9.84 13.39 5.12
C ILE A 76 8.81 14.33 5.74
N SER A 77 9.20 15.58 6.01
CA SER A 77 8.32 16.58 6.60
C SER A 77 7.14 16.93 5.69
N GLU A 78 7.36 16.96 4.38
CA GLU A 78 6.32 17.19 3.38
C GLU A 78 5.36 16.00 3.29
N ILE A 79 5.87 14.78 3.22
CA ILE A 79 5.06 13.56 3.19
C ILE A 79 4.18 13.45 4.45
N ILE A 80 4.71 13.75 5.64
CA ILE A 80 3.90 13.78 6.87
C ILE A 80 2.72 14.74 6.74
N LYS A 81 2.93 15.94 6.19
CA LYS A 81 1.84 16.91 5.98
C LYS A 81 0.80 16.39 4.99
N ILE A 82 1.24 15.73 3.92
CA ILE A 82 0.36 15.12 2.93
C ILE A 82 -0.51 14.03 3.58
N PHE A 83 0.09 13.12 4.35
CA PHE A 83 -0.65 12.06 5.06
C PHE A 83 -1.64 12.60 6.10
N LEU A 84 -1.32 13.70 6.79
CA LEU A 84 -2.26 14.39 7.66
C LEU A 84 -3.48 14.94 6.90
N ASN A 85 -3.30 15.38 5.66
CA ASN A 85 -4.40 15.82 4.81
C ASN A 85 -5.20 14.65 4.23
N ILE A 86 -4.52 13.57 3.83
CA ILE A 86 -5.14 12.30 3.43
C ILE A 86 -6.10 11.81 4.53
N ASN A 87 -5.69 11.85 5.80
CA ASN A 87 -6.56 11.46 6.91
C ASN A 87 -7.86 12.28 6.95
N LYS A 88 -7.75 13.60 6.78
CA LYS A 88 -8.94 14.49 6.77
C LYS A 88 -9.85 14.14 5.60
N THR A 89 -9.31 13.90 4.40
CA THR A 89 -10.09 13.59 3.21
C THR A 89 -10.74 12.21 3.26
N ILE A 90 -10.08 11.22 3.87
CA ILE A 90 -10.66 9.90 4.13
C ILE A 90 -11.87 10.04 5.05
N ILE A 91 -11.74 10.80 6.15
CA ILE A 91 -12.84 11.03 7.11
C ILE A 91 -13.99 11.79 6.45
N SER A 92 -13.70 12.78 5.60
CA SER A 92 -14.73 13.53 4.87
C SER A 92 -15.28 12.81 3.65
N ASN A 93 -14.75 11.62 3.32
CA ASN A 93 -15.10 10.82 2.14
C ASN A 93 -14.99 11.60 0.82
N ASP A 94 -13.92 12.39 0.66
CA ASP A 94 -13.65 13.18 -0.54
C ASP A 94 -12.59 12.46 -1.40
N SER A 95 -13.06 11.66 -2.36
CA SER A 95 -12.21 10.85 -3.24
C SER A 95 -11.34 11.68 -4.18
N TYR A 96 -11.84 12.84 -4.62
CA TYR A 96 -11.10 13.74 -5.51
C TYR A 96 -9.95 14.43 -4.76
N MET A 97 -10.19 14.94 -3.56
CA MET A 97 -9.11 15.51 -2.76
C MET A 97 -8.13 14.45 -2.29
N LEU A 98 -8.61 13.23 -1.98
CA LEU A 98 -7.74 12.10 -1.68
C LEU A 98 -6.81 11.78 -2.86
N SER A 99 -7.34 11.67 -4.09
CA SER A 99 -6.51 11.38 -5.26
C SER A 99 -5.48 12.48 -5.54
N LYS A 100 -5.85 13.74 -5.32
CA LYS A 100 -4.91 14.86 -5.42
C LYS A 100 -3.76 14.75 -4.43
N PHE A 101 -4.05 14.51 -3.15
CA PHE A 101 -2.98 14.37 -2.14
C PHE A 101 -2.12 13.13 -2.36
N VAL A 102 -2.70 12.03 -2.83
CA VAL A 102 -1.93 10.85 -3.20
C VAL A 102 -1.00 11.14 -4.39
N ASN A 103 -1.45 11.89 -5.39
CA ASN A 103 -0.58 12.31 -6.50
C ASN A 103 0.62 13.14 -6.00
N ASP A 104 0.37 14.10 -5.11
CA ASP A 104 1.44 14.91 -4.52
C ASP A 104 2.44 14.03 -3.74
N CYS A 105 1.95 13.01 -3.03
CA CYS A 105 2.80 12.02 -2.38
C CYS A 105 3.64 11.21 -3.39
N LEU A 106 3.01 10.74 -4.47
CA LEU A 106 3.67 9.93 -5.49
C LEU A 106 4.80 10.70 -6.19
N LYS A 107 4.62 11.99 -6.46
CA LYS A 107 5.67 12.84 -7.04
C LYS A 107 6.95 12.81 -6.21
N ILE A 108 6.84 12.93 -4.89
CA ILE A 108 8.00 12.85 -3.97
C ILE A 108 8.59 11.44 -3.98
N ILE A 109 7.74 10.40 -3.86
CA ILE A 109 8.19 9.00 -3.85
C ILE A 109 8.96 8.64 -5.13
N THR A 110 8.57 9.20 -6.28
CA THR A 110 9.20 8.88 -7.56
C THR A 110 10.62 9.43 -7.72
N VAL A 111 11.03 10.40 -6.89
CA VAL A 111 12.40 10.96 -6.90
C VAL A 111 13.42 9.91 -6.47
N ASP A 112 13.17 9.23 -5.34
CA ASP A 112 14.02 8.15 -4.83
C ASP A 112 13.17 6.95 -4.38
N LYS A 113 12.80 6.13 -5.35
CA LYS A 113 11.90 4.99 -5.12
C LYS A 113 12.43 4.01 -4.08
N ASP A 114 13.75 3.81 -4.02
CA ASP A 114 14.35 2.80 -3.15
C ASP A 114 14.29 3.24 -1.67
N LEU A 115 14.48 4.53 -1.41
CA LEU A 115 14.32 5.11 -0.08
C LEU A 115 12.91 4.88 0.48
N TRP A 116 11.89 5.13 -0.34
CA TRP A 116 10.49 5.19 0.11
C TRP A 116 9.77 3.83 0.12
N MET A 117 10.36 2.77 -0.43
CA MET A 117 9.76 1.42 -0.50
C MET A 117 9.71 0.70 0.85
N LYS A 118 8.98 1.27 1.80
CA LYS A 118 8.76 0.73 3.15
C LYS A 118 7.36 0.14 3.28
N TYR A 119 7.24 -0.92 4.08
CA TYR A 119 6.02 -1.74 4.18
C TYR A 119 4.73 -0.95 4.45
N PRO A 120 4.63 -0.06 5.45
CA PRO A 120 3.34 0.60 5.66
C PRO A 120 2.98 1.54 4.50
N LEU A 121 3.97 2.16 3.85
CA LEU A 121 3.74 2.99 2.66
C LEU A 121 3.23 2.18 1.47
N MET A 122 3.90 1.08 1.13
CA MET A 122 3.47 0.22 0.03
C MET A 122 2.10 -0.41 0.31
N LYS A 123 1.83 -0.77 1.57
CA LYS A 123 0.50 -1.24 2.00
C LYS A 123 -0.56 -0.17 1.78
N PHE A 124 -0.30 1.08 2.17
CA PHE A 124 -1.23 2.19 1.94
C PHE A 124 -1.53 2.38 0.45
N LEU A 125 -0.50 2.39 -0.40
CA LEU A 125 -0.69 2.56 -1.85
C LEU A 125 -1.53 1.43 -2.46
N ALA A 126 -1.32 0.18 -2.03
CA ALA A 126 -2.16 -0.95 -2.45
C ALA A 126 -3.62 -0.78 -2.02
N LEU A 127 -3.87 -0.39 -0.76
CA LEU A 127 -5.21 -0.11 -0.25
C LEU A 127 -5.88 1.05 -0.99
N TYR A 128 -5.13 2.09 -1.34
CA TYR A 128 -5.62 3.22 -2.12
C TYR A 128 -6.18 2.76 -3.47
N VAL A 129 -5.41 1.98 -4.24
CA VAL A 129 -5.83 1.46 -5.56
C VAL A 129 -7.11 0.63 -5.46
N ILE A 130 -7.20 -0.24 -4.45
CA ILE A 130 -8.39 -1.07 -4.22
C ILE A 130 -9.62 -0.18 -3.99
N ASN A 131 -9.50 0.82 -3.11
CA ASN A 131 -10.60 1.70 -2.71
C ASN A 131 -11.13 2.60 -3.83
N ILE A 132 -10.32 2.91 -4.84
CA ILE A 132 -10.63 3.92 -5.85
C ILE A 132 -10.73 3.35 -7.28
N SER A 133 -10.61 2.03 -7.43
CA SER A 133 -10.63 1.29 -8.69
C SER A 133 -11.87 1.50 -9.58
N GLU A 134 -12.99 1.94 -9.02
CA GLU A 134 -14.24 2.16 -9.77
C GLU A 134 -14.41 3.61 -10.29
N VAL A 135 -13.48 4.51 -9.95
CA VAL A 135 -13.60 5.94 -10.32
C VAL A 135 -12.91 6.20 -11.66
N ASN A 136 -13.69 6.63 -12.65
CA ASN A 136 -13.21 6.92 -13.99
C ASN A 136 -12.77 8.40 -14.11
N ASP A 137 -11.61 8.71 -13.56
CA ASP A 137 -10.98 10.04 -13.55
C ASP A 137 -9.51 9.91 -13.98
N ASP A 138 -9.06 10.79 -14.87
CA ASP A 138 -7.73 10.70 -15.49
C ASP A 138 -6.60 10.73 -14.45
N LEU A 139 -6.72 11.55 -13.41
CA LEU A 139 -5.70 11.66 -12.35
C LEU A 139 -5.64 10.38 -11.52
N ILE A 140 -6.79 9.78 -11.27
CA ILE A 140 -6.89 8.52 -10.53
C ILE A 140 -6.23 7.40 -11.32
N ILE A 141 -6.48 7.33 -12.62
CA ILE A 141 -5.85 6.37 -13.52
C ILE A 141 -4.33 6.54 -13.52
N GLU A 142 -3.83 7.77 -13.65
CA GLU A 142 -2.40 8.08 -13.59
C GLU A 142 -1.78 7.61 -12.26
N ASN A 143 -2.42 7.93 -11.13
CA ASN A 143 -1.97 7.47 -9.81
C ASN A 143 -1.90 5.94 -9.74
N MET A 144 -2.92 5.23 -10.26
CA MET A 144 -2.93 3.77 -10.26
C MET A 144 -1.75 3.21 -11.06
N GLU A 145 -1.49 3.73 -12.26
CA GLU A 145 -0.35 3.29 -13.07
C GLU A 145 0.99 3.48 -12.36
N MET A 146 1.17 4.61 -11.68
CA MET A 146 2.37 4.88 -10.88
C MET A 146 2.49 3.91 -9.70
N VAL A 147 1.40 3.70 -8.96
CA VAL A 147 1.37 2.79 -7.82
C VAL A 147 1.66 1.35 -8.24
N THR A 148 1.07 0.88 -9.34
CA THR A 148 1.32 -0.47 -9.86
C THR A 148 2.80 -0.68 -10.17
N LYS A 149 3.47 0.31 -10.78
CA LYS A 149 4.92 0.25 -11.04
C LYS A 149 5.73 0.15 -9.74
N LEU A 150 5.35 0.90 -8.70
CA LEU A 150 6.01 0.85 -7.39
C LEU A 150 5.79 -0.50 -6.71
N LEU A 151 4.56 -1.03 -6.73
CA LEU A 151 4.23 -2.33 -6.14
C LEU A 151 4.98 -3.48 -6.81
N ASN A 152 5.12 -3.46 -8.13
CA ASN A 152 5.91 -4.46 -8.85
C ASN A 152 7.38 -4.43 -8.42
N LYS A 153 8.01 -3.25 -8.37
CA LYS A 153 9.39 -3.12 -7.91
C LYS A 153 9.54 -3.56 -6.45
N TRP A 154 8.59 -3.23 -5.59
CA TRP A 154 8.59 -3.69 -4.20
C TRP A 154 8.49 -5.22 -4.10
N ASN A 155 7.63 -5.86 -4.89
CA ASN A 155 7.51 -7.32 -4.93
C ASN A 155 8.82 -8.00 -5.39
N GLU A 156 9.52 -7.43 -6.36
CA GLU A 156 10.83 -7.92 -6.80
C GLU A 156 11.89 -7.82 -5.71
N ILE A 157 11.89 -6.74 -4.92
CA ILE A 157 12.78 -6.58 -3.77
C ILE A 157 12.48 -7.63 -2.70
N GLN A 158 11.20 -7.83 -2.37
CA GLN A 158 10.79 -8.82 -1.37
C GLN A 158 11.16 -10.25 -1.81
N LYS A 159 10.94 -10.58 -3.09
CA LYS A 159 11.31 -11.88 -3.64
C LYS A 159 12.82 -12.14 -3.50
N ARG A 160 13.66 -11.18 -3.90
CA ARG A 160 15.12 -11.28 -3.75
C ARG A 160 15.56 -11.47 -2.29
N ASN A 161 14.96 -10.71 -1.37
CA ASN A 161 15.27 -10.84 0.06
C ASN A 161 14.92 -12.22 0.61
N ASN A 162 13.78 -12.79 0.19
CA ASN A 162 13.37 -14.13 0.59
C ASN A 162 14.28 -15.22 0.01
N GLU A 163 14.76 -15.06 -1.23
CA GLU A 163 15.71 -15.98 -1.85
C GLU A 163 17.06 -15.99 -1.11
N LEU A 164 17.55 -14.82 -0.69
CA LEU A 164 18.78 -14.69 0.11
C LEU A 164 18.64 -15.35 1.51
N LEU A 165 17.51 -15.11 2.20
CA LEU A 165 17.23 -15.73 3.50
C LEU A 165 17.17 -17.27 3.42
N ASN A 166 16.65 -17.80 2.31
CA ASN A 166 16.58 -19.25 2.10
C ASN A 166 17.96 -19.86 1.75
N GLN A 167 18.87 -19.11 1.12
CA GLN A 167 20.24 -19.55 0.86
C GLN A 167 21.07 -19.62 2.15
N ASP A 168 20.98 -18.61 3.03
CA ASP A 168 21.70 -18.61 4.30
C ASP A 168 21.23 -19.75 5.24
N SER A 169 19.96 -20.15 5.16
CA SER A 169 19.42 -21.29 5.93
C SER A 169 19.89 -22.68 5.45
N SER A 170 20.60 -22.77 4.33
CA SER A 170 21.12 -24.04 3.76
C SER A 170 22.61 -24.29 4.01
N THR A 171 23.28 -23.45 4.83
CA THR A 171 24.73 -23.51 5.08
C THR A 171 25.11 -23.88 6.51
N GLU A 172 24.26 -24.62 7.22
CA GLU A 172 24.58 -25.27 8.51
C GLU A 172 24.21 -26.77 8.49
N GLU A 173 24.74 -27.51 7.52
CA GLU A 173 25.07 -28.92 7.78
C GLU A 173 26.56 -28.97 8.12
N ILE A 174 26.86 -28.83 9.42
CA ILE A 174 28.14 -29.30 9.94
C ILE A 174 28.15 -30.80 9.68
N ASP A 175 28.96 -31.23 8.72
CA ASP A 175 29.21 -32.64 8.46
C ASP A 175 29.99 -33.22 9.65
N LEU A 176 29.24 -33.74 10.63
CA LEU A 176 29.73 -34.44 11.81
C LEU A 176 30.40 -35.79 11.46
N SER A 177 30.53 -36.16 10.18
CA SER A 177 31.26 -37.37 9.76
C SER A 177 32.80 -37.28 9.89
N LEU A 178 33.35 -36.11 10.22
CA LEU A 178 34.79 -35.92 10.50
C LEU A 178 35.20 -36.10 11.96
N LEU A 179 34.24 -36.39 12.86
CA LEU A 179 34.51 -36.67 14.27
C LEU A 179 34.28 -38.15 14.58
N ASP A 180 35.06 -39.04 13.95
CA ASP A 180 35.54 -40.20 14.69
C ASP A 180 36.73 -40.94 14.03
N LEU A 181 37.71 -41.22 14.89
CA LEU A 181 38.74 -42.27 14.81
C LEU A 181 40.02 -42.03 13.99
N SER A 182 41.03 -41.52 14.68
CA SER A 182 42.29 -42.27 14.81
C SER A 182 42.97 -41.99 16.16
N ASN A 183 42.44 -42.63 17.22
CA ASN A 183 43.32 -43.22 18.22
C ASN A 183 43.88 -44.51 17.61
N SER A 184 45.13 -44.49 17.14
CA SER A 184 45.99 -45.68 17.09
C SER A 184 47.42 -45.30 16.72
N GLU A 185 48.30 -45.47 17.71
CA GLU A 185 49.67 -46.03 17.57
C GLU A 185 50.72 -45.26 16.74
N ASN A 186 51.54 -44.45 17.41
CA ASN A 186 52.88 -44.83 17.90
C ASN A 186 53.65 -43.62 18.45
#